data_AF-A0A1E5UQ51-F1
#
_entry.id   AF-A0A1E5UQ51-F1
#
_cell.length_a   1.000
_cell.length_b   1.000
_cell.length_c   1.000
_cell.angle_alpha   90.00
_cell.angle_beta   90.00
_cell.angle_gamma   90.00
#
_symmetry.space_group_name_H-M   'P 1'
#
loop_
_entity.id
_entity.type
_entity.pdbx_description
1 polymer ?
#
loop_
_entity_poly.entity_id
_entity_poly.type
_entity_poly.pdbx_seq_one_letter_code
_entity_poly.pdbx_strand_id
1 'polypeptide(L)'
;LFIAWVEKHPNRRSQVCLSFFDEKHKHPGWFVNKTERIYWEQWFINLHVMSPKRYSKSNRGLTNIEGNALQETSSRRAALESSIKEVLFQIISFANEKKDHIPAIPDRIFNHEIMIPR
;
A
#
# COMPACT_ATOMS: atom_id res chain seq x y z
N LEU A 1 -2.75 -9.61 8.05
CA LEU A 1 -2.73 -8.50 9.03
C LEU A 1 -3.53 -7.29 8.53
N PHE A 2 -3.16 -6.64 7.43
CA PHE A 2 -3.89 -5.48 6.90
C PHE A 2 -5.38 -5.75 6.64
N ILE A 3 -5.73 -6.81 5.91
CA ILE A 3 -7.13 -7.14 5.61
C ILE A 3 -7.96 -7.28 6.90
N ALA A 4 -7.46 -8.02 7.89
CA ALA A 4 -8.12 -8.16 9.19
C ALA A 4 -8.30 -6.82 9.92
N TRP A 5 -7.33 -5.90 9.81
CA TRP A 5 -7.47 -4.54 10.38
C TRP A 5 -8.55 -3.73 9.66
N VAL A 6 -8.62 -3.80 8.32
CA VAL A 6 -9.64 -3.10 7.53
C VAL A 6 -11.03 -3.62 7.85
N GLU A 7 -11.19 -4.94 7.95
CA GLU A 7 -12.46 -5.56 8.33
C GLU A 7 -12.93 -5.11 9.72
N LYS A 8 -12.00 -4.93 10.67
CA LYS A 8 -12.28 -4.40 12.01
C LYS A 8 -12.59 -2.89 12.01
N HIS A 9 -12.10 -2.15 11.02
CA HIS A 9 -12.21 -0.69 10.96
C HIS A 9 -12.70 -0.18 9.59
N PRO A 10 -13.91 -0.55 9.15
CA PRO A 10 -14.39 -0.31 7.78
C PRO A 10 -14.54 1.17 7.39
N ASN A 11 -14.64 2.06 8.38
CA ASN A 11 -14.79 3.51 8.17
C ASN A 11 -13.48 4.29 8.34
N ARG A 12 -12.35 3.61 8.55
CA ARG A 12 -11.04 4.27 8.69
C ARG A 12 -10.30 4.28 7.36
N ARG A 13 -9.67 5.43 7.05
CA ARG A 13 -8.77 5.54 5.90
C ARG A 13 -7.64 4.52 6.07
N SER A 14 -7.47 3.67 5.07
CA SER A 14 -6.41 2.68 5.07
C SER A 14 -5.16 3.29 4.43
N GLN A 15 -4.02 3.18 5.11
CA GLN A 15 -2.74 3.64 4.60
C GLN A 15 -1.66 2.64 5.00
N VAL A 16 -0.76 2.30 4.09
CA VAL A 16 0.42 1.49 4.37
C VAL A 16 1.65 2.37 4.17
N CYS A 17 2.63 2.27 5.05
CA CYS A 17 3.89 2.99 4.90
C CYS A 17 5.02 2.00 4.56
N LEU A 18 5.74 2.25 3.47
CA LEU A 18 7.01 1.60 3.14
C LEU A 18 8.13 2.56 3.50
N SER A 19 8.99 2.17 4.43
CA SER A 19 10.14 2.99 4.82
C SER A 19 11.44 2.29 4.42
N PHE A 20 12.40 3.05 3.91
CA PHE A 20 13.77 2.62 3.68
C PHE A 20 14.71 3.26 4.69
N PHE A 21 15.68 2.50 5.18
CA PHE A 21 16.57 2.96 6.23
C PHE A 21 17.97 2.35 6.15
N ASP A 22 18.91 3.03 6.79
CA ASP A 22 20.22 2.50 7.11
C ASP A 22 20.35 2.18 8.59
N GLU A 23 21.20 1.21 8.91
CA GLU A 23 21.55 0.88 10.29
C GLU A 23 22.88 1.53 10.64
N LYS A 24 22.86 2.43 11.63
CA LYS A 24 24.07 3.02 12.19
C LYS A 24 24.44 2.27 13.45
N HIS A 25 25.54 1.52 13.38
CA HIS A 25 26.16 0.93 14.57
C HIS A 25 26.93 2.02 15.31
N LYS A 26 26.59 2.27 16.58
CA LYS A 26 27.41 3.12 17.45
C LYS A 26 28.66 2.34 17.88
N HIS A 27 29.79 3.04 18.01
CA HIS A 27 31.05 2.42 18.39
C HIS A 27 30.89 1.59 19.69
N PRO A 28 31.54 0.42 19.81
CA PRO A 28 31.40 -0.49 20.95
C PRO A 28 31.89 0.06 22.32
N GLY A 29 32.32 1.31 22.40
CA GLY A 29 33.00 1.89 23.56
C GLY A 29 32.15 2.71 24.54
N TRP A 30 30.87 2.98 24.26
CA TRP A 30 30.01 3.74 25.18
C TRP A 30 28.66 3.04 25.31
N PHE A 31 28.51 2.32 26.42
CA PHE A 31 27.29 1.72 26.99
C PHE A 31 26.02 1.82 26.12
N VAL A 32 25.54 0.66 25.70
CA VAL A 32 24.35 0.34 24.88
C VAL A 32 24.68 0.06 23.40
N ASN A 33 24.67 -1.24 23.05
CA ASN A 33 24.62 -1.75 21.68
C ASN A 33 23.26 -1.43 21.04
N LYS A 34 22.94 -0.15 20.85
CA LYS A 34 21.71 0.27 20.15
C LYS A 34 22.06 0.55 18.70
N THR A 35 21.73 -0.38 17.82
CA THR A 35 21.65 -0.11 16.39
C THR A 35 20.55 0.92 16.18
N GLU A 36 20.90 2.06 15.59
CA GLU A 36 19.96 3.13 15.28
C GLU A 36 19.54 3.01 13.81
N ARG A 37 18.25 3.12 13.54
CA ARG A 37 17.71 3.15 12.17
C ARG A 37 17.57 4.59 11.71
N ILE A 38 18.18 4.91 10.57
CA ILE A 38 18.11 6.22 9.95
C ILE A 38 17.27 6.07 8.69
N TYR A 39 16.03 6.56 8.73
CA TYR A 39 15.11 6.50 7.60
C TYR A 39 15.46 7.60 6.60
N TRP A 40 15.79 7.20 5.38
CA TRP A 40 16.14 8.13 4.30
C TRP A 40 15.02 8.28 3.27
N GLU A 41 14.02 7.39 3.27
CA GLU A 41 12.85 7.51 2.40
C GLU A 41 11.61 6.83 2.99
N GLN A 42 10.44 7.44 2.77
CA GLN A 42 9.14 6.90 3.23
C GLN A 42 8.05 7.13 2.17
N TRP A 43 7.34 6.05 1.84
CA TRP A 43 6.22 6.05 0.90
C TRP A 43 4.92 5.75 1.64
N PHE A 44 4.02 6.72 1.65
CA PHE A 44 2.68 6.59 2.24
C PHE A 44 1.66 6.22 1.17
N ILE A 45 1.28 4.95 1.12
CA ILE A 45 0.36 4.41 0.12
C ILE A 45 -1.05 4.40 0.72
N ASN A 46 -1.92 5.26 0.20
CA ASN A 46 -3.31 5.29 0.59
C ASN A 46 -4.10 4.20 -0.15
N LEU A 47 -4.87 3.42 0.58
CA LEU A 47 -5.68 2.34 0.04
C LEU A 47 -7.15 2.64 0.32
N HIS A 48 -7.99 2.50 -0.70
CA HIS A 48 -9.43 2.54 -0.57
C HIS A 48 -9.99 1.13 -0.75
N VAL A 49 -10.49 0.53 0.33
CA VAL A 49 -11.02 -0.83 0.28
C VAL A 49 -12.50 -0.79 -0.02
N MET A 50 -12.87 -1.32 -1.19
CA MET A 50 -14.26 -1.45 -1.61
C MET A 50 -14.83 -2.77 -1.09
N SER A 51 -15.87 -2.72 -0.27
CA SER A 51 -16.63 -3.92 0.08
C SER A 51 -17.56 -4.31 -1.08
N PRO A 52 -17.70 -5.61 -1.39
CA PRO A 52 -18.75 -6.05 -2.30
C PRO A 52 -20.09 -5.60 -1.71
N LYS A 53 -20.92 -4.91 -2.51
CA LYS A 53 -22.29 -4.60 -2.09
C LYS A 53 -22.97 -5.93 -1.79
N ARG A 54 -23.27 -6.21 -0.51
CA ARG A 54 -24.18 -7.31 -0.18
C ARG A 54 -25.50 -6.95 -0.86
N TYR A 55 -25.90 -7.74 -1.83
CA TYR A 55 -27.22 -7.61 -2.46
C TYR A 55 -28.27 -7.64 -1.35
N SER A 56 -28.78 -6.48 -0.97
CA SER A 56 -29.97 -6.41 -0.14
C SER A 56 -31.09 -7.01 -0.98
N LYS A 57 -31.66 -8.13 -0.52
CA LYS A 57 -32.80 -8.82 -1.16
C LYS A 57 -33.96 -7.83 -1.26
N SER A 58 -34.03 -7.10 -2.36
CA SER A 58 -35.19 -6.34 -2.78
C SER A 58 -35.78 -7.07 -3.97
N ASN A 59 -36.98 -7.62 -3.79
CA ASN A 59 -37.75 -8.38 -4.78
C ASN A 59 -38.01 -7.55 -6.04
N ARG A 60 -37.14 -7.58 -7.05
CA ARG A 60 -37.47 -7.20 -8.44
C ARG A 60 -36.67 -8.03 -9.45
N GLY A 61 -37.38 -8.89 -10.20
CA GLY A 61 -37.05 -9.36 -11.56
C GLY A 61 -35.78 -10.21 -11.72
N LEU A 62 -35.94 -11.52 -11.74
CA LEU A 62 -34.87 -12.53 -11.83
C LEU A 62 -34.14 -12.66 -13.20
N THR A 63 -34.40 -11.80 -14.20
CA THR A 63 -33.89 -12.02 -15.56
C THR A 63 -32.73 -11.10 -15.98
N ASN A 64 -32.50 -9.97 -15.30
CA ASN A 64 -31.44 -8.99 -15.66
C ASN A 64 -30.30 -8.87 -14.62
N ILE A 65 -30.32 -9.71 -13.58
CA ILE A 65 -29.41 -9.58 -12.43
C ILE A 65 -28.00 -10.10 -12.77
N GLU A 66 -27.91 -11.16 -13.56
CA GLU A 66 -26.64 -11.85 -13.86
C GLU A 66 -25.76 -11.06 -14.84
N GLY A 67 -26.36 -10.49 -15.90
CA GLY A 67 -25.66 -9.63 -16.86
C GLY A 67 -25.16 -8.32 -16.23
N ASN A 68 -25.96 -7.70 -15.36
CA ASN A 68 -25.57 -6.50 -14.64
C ASN A 68 -24.44 -6.76 -13.63
N ALA A 69 -24.47 -7.91 -12.93
CA ALA A 69 -23.41 -8.28 -12.00
C ALA A 69 -22.09 -8.58 -12.75
N LEU A 70 -22.15 -9.27 -13.89
CA LEU A 70 -20.96 -9.53 -14.73
C LEU A 70 -20.37 -8.22 -15.29
N GLN A 71 -21.22 -7.31 -15.77
CA GLN A 71 -20.77 -6.02 -16.29
C GLN A 71 -20.21 -5.11 -15.20
N GLU A 72 -20.83 -5.07 -14.01
CA GLU A 72 -20.34 -4.30 -12.86
C GLU A 72 -18.98 -4.85 -12.37
N THR A 73 -18.80 -6.17 -12.33
CA THR A 73 -17.51 -6.80 -11.97
C THR A 73 -16.42 -6.53 -13.01
N SER A 74 -16.74 -6.61 -14.30
CA SER A 74 -15.81 -6.24 -15.38
C SER A 74 -15.39 -4.78 -15.30
N SER A 75 -16.35 -3.87 -15.11
CA SER A 75 -16.11 -2.43 -14.97
C SER A 75 -15.24 -2.11 -13.74
N ARG A 76 -15.51 -2.77 -12.61
CA ARG A 76 -14.69 -2.68 -11.39
C ARG A 76 -13.25 -3.13 -11.63
N ARG A 77 -13.05 -4.23 -12.35
CA ARG A 77 -11.70 -4.73 -12.67
C ARG A 77 -10.95 -3.76 -13.57
N ALA A 78 -11.59 -3.24 -14.61
CA ALA A 78 -10.98 -2.26 -15.51
C ALA A 78 -10.60 -0.96 -14.78
N ALA A 79 -11.47 -0.45 -13.90
CA ALA A 79 -11.18 0.73 -13.09
C ALA A 79 -10.02 0.50 -12.11
N LEU A 80 -9.98 -0.66 -11.46
CA LEU A 80 -8.87 -1.05 -10.58
C LEU A 80 -7.56 -1.15 -11.37
N GLU A 81 -7.56 -1.78 -12.54
CA GLU A 81 -6.39 -1.89 -13.39
C GLU A 81 -5.86 -0.51 -13.82
N SER A 82 -6.76 0.40 -14.21
CA SER A 82 -6.40 1.78 -14.55
C SER A 82 -5.77 2.51 -13.36
N SER A 83 -6.35 2.37 -12.17
CA SER A 83 -5.82 2.99 -10.94
C SER A 83 -4.45 2.44 -10.56
N ILE A 84 -4.22 1.13 -10.70
CA ILE A 84 -2.92 0.51 -10.45
C ILE A 84 -1.87 1.04 -11.44
N LYS A 85 -2.20 1.09 -12.74
CA LYS A 85 -1.29 1.62 -13.76
C LYS A 85 -0.90 3.07 -13.46
N GLU A 86 -1.86 3.90 -13.11
CA GLU A 86 -1.63 5.30 -12.76
C GLU A 86 -0.66 5.42 -11.56
N VAL A 87 -0.90 4.66 -10.49
CA VAL A 87 -0.04 4.68 -9.31
C VAL A 87 1.38 4.18 -9.63
N LEU A 88 1.52 3.14 -10.47
CA LEU A 88 2.84 2.66 -10.89
C LEU A 88 3.61 3.72 -11.67
N PHE A 89 2.94 4.45 -12.58
CA PHE A 89 3.57 5.57 -13.28
C PHE A 89 3.96 6.71 -12.33
N GLN A 90 3.11 7.03 -11.35
CA GLN A 90 3.45 8.02 -10.32
C GLN A 90 4.69 7.60 -9.52
N ILE A 91 4.79 6.32 -9.13
CA ILE A 91 5.98 5.79 -8.44
C ILE A 91 7.23 5.99 -9.30
N ILE A 92 7.18 5.62 -10.59
CA ILE A 92 8.30 5.79 -11.51
C ILE A 92 8.68 7.27 -11.65
N SER A 93 7.70 8.16 -11.82
CA SER A 93 7.94 9.61 -11.93
C SER A 93 8.61 10.14 -10.68
N PHE A 94 8.04 9.88 -9.51
CA PHE A 94 8.56 10.38 -8.24
C PHE A 94 9.95 9.83 -7.92
N ALA A 95 10.21 8.55 -8.18
CA ALA A 95 11.52 7.96 -7.98
C ALA A 95 12.57 8.60 -8.90
N ASN A 96 12.21 8.88 -10.15
CA ASN A 96 13.10 9.55 -11.10
C ASN A 96 13.34 11.03 -10.76
N GLU A 97 12.30 11.75 -10.35
CA GLU A 97 12.36 13.18 -9.98
C GLU A 97 13.16 13.43 -8.71
N LYS A 98 13.10 12.51 -7.74
CA LYS A 98 13.71 12.67 -6.42
C LYS A 98 14.88 11.71 -6.19
N LYS A 99 15.53 11.20 -7.23
CA LYS A 99 16.58 10.19 -7.05
C LYS A 99 17.83 10.66 -6.29
N ASP A 100 18.03 11.97 -6.15
CA ASP A 100 19.27 12.55 -5.64
C ASP A 100 19.53 12.24 -4.15
N HIS A 101 18.48 11.92 -3.37
CA HIS A 101 18.65 11.51 -1.97
C HIS A 101 18.90 10.01 -1.80
N ILE A 102 18.78 9.20 -2.87
CA ILE A 102 18.91 7.75 -2.78
C ILE A 102 20.39 7.40 -2.48
N PRO A 103 20.68 6.65 -1.41
CA PRO A 103 22.05 6.27 -1.07
C PRO A 103 22.65 5.35 -2.14
N ALA A 104 23.97 5.18 -2.09
CA ALA A 104 24.67 4.28 -3.02
C ALA A 104 24.02 2.88 -3.02
N ILE A 105 23.72 2.38 -4.22
CA ILE A 105 23.01 1.11 -4.40
C ILE A 105 23.91 -0.01 -3.84
N PRO A 106 23.45 -0.75 -2.81
CA PRO A 106 24.21 -1.85 -2.25
C PRO A 106 24.09 -3.09 -3.14
N ASP A 107 24.96 -4.07 -2.94
CA ASP A 107 24.88 -5.40 -3.60
C ASP A 107 23.65 -6.23 -3.17
N ARG A 108 22.80 -5.67 -2.30
CA ARG A 108 21.57 -6.26 -1.77
C ARG A 108 20.42 -5.26 -1.85
N ILE A 109 19.21 -5.71 -1.56
CA ILE A 109 18.06 -4.80 -1.42
C ILE A 109 18.29 -3.89 -0.20
N PHE A 110 17.91 -2.61 -0.32
CA PHE A 110 17.92 -1.67 0.79
C PHE A 110 17.14 -2.20 2.00
N ASN A 111 17.57 -1.87 3.22
CA ASN A 111 16.77 -2.24 4.39
C ASN A 111 15.45 -1.49 4.33
N HIS A 112 14.37 -2.22 4.57
CA HIS A 112 13.03 -1.69 4.45
C HIS A 112 12.09 -2.31 5.47
N GLU A 113 11.00 -1.61 5.75
CA GLU A 113 9.90 -2.14 6.54
C GLU A 113 8.55 -1.66 6.00
N ILE A 114 7.55 -2.51 6.17
CA ILE A 114 6.16 -2.22 5.81
C ILE A 114 5.36 -2.06 7.10
N MET A 115 4.94 -0.83 7.38
CA MET A 115 4.09 -0.51 8.50
C MET A 115 2.61 -0.52 8.08
N ILE A 116 1.84 -1.33 8.80
CA ILE A 116 0.38 -1.41 8.69
C ILE A 116 -0.22 -0.70 9.91
N PRO A 117 -1.33 0.06 9.75
CA PRO A 117 -2.05 0.67 10.87
C PRO A 117 -2.42 -0.39 11.91
N ARG A 118 -2.31 -0.04 13.19
CA ARG A 118 -2.69 -0.91 14.32
C ARG A 118 -4.13 -0.71 14.74
#